data_AF-A0A2N3G757-F1
#
_entry.id   AF-A0A2N3G757-F1
#
_cell.length_a   1.000
_cell.length_b   1.000
_cell.length_c   1.000
_cell.angle_alpha   90.00
_cell.angle_beta   90.00
_cell.angle_gamma   90.00
#
_symmetry.space_group_name_H-M   'P 1'
#
loop_
_entity.id
_entity.type
_entity.pdbx_description
1 polymer ?
#
loop_
_entity_poly.entity_id
_entity_poly.type
_entity_poly.pdbx_seq_one_letter_code
_entity_poly.pdbx_strand_id
1 'polypeptide(L)'
;MTANLVCPGQNTLFWKPEDVFETPCPACGYNVEFFKGDPTRKCPECGFRFPNPRLDMGCLEWCPYADRCAAALADGGVVGRQIGEEEEEAKDD
;
A
#
# COMPACT_ATOMS: atom_id res chain seq x y z
N MET A 1 -19.20 -12.24 -17.96
CA MET A 1 -18.14 -12.68 -17.02
C MET A 1 -17.54 -11.42 -16.43
N THR A 2 -18.04 -10.95 -15.29
CA THR A 2 -17.46 -9.79 -14.61
C THR A 2 -16.14 -10.26 -14.02
N ALA A 3 -15.02 -9.95 -14.68
CA ALA A 3 -13.72 -10.09 -14.03
C ALA A 3 -13.76 -9.21 -12.79
N ASN A 4 -13.61 -9.81 -11.62
CA ASN A 4 -13.48 -9.07 -10.39
C ASN A 4 -12.17 -8.26 -10.53
N LEU A 5 -12.29 -6.96 -10.84
CA LEU A 5 -11.19 -6.03 -11.17
C LEU A 5 -10.30 -5.69 -9.97
N VAL A 6 -10.31 -6.53 -8.95
CA VAL A 6 -9.50 -6.38 -7.74
C VAL A 6 -8.16 -7.05 -7.98
N CYS A 7 -7.07 -6.30 -7.80
CA CYS A 7 -5.72 -6.85 -7.82
C CYS A 7 -5.67 -8.07 -6.87
N PRO A 8 -5.24 -9.26 -7.32
CA PRO A 8 -5.28 -10.48 -6.50
C PRO A 8 -4.59 -10.30 -5.15
N GLY A 9 -3.48 -9.54 -5.11
CA GLY A 9 -2.76 -9.21 -3.88
C GLY A 9 -3.53 -8.27 -2.93
N GLN A 10 -4.45 -7.47 -3.45
CA GLN A 10 -5.33 -6.56 -2.70
C GLN A 10 -6.69 -7.17 -2.38
N ASN A 11 -6.94 -8.41 -2.79
CA ASN A 11 -8.18 -9.11 -2.46
C ASN A 11 -8.09 -9.67 -1.03
N THR A 12 -8.72 -8.96 -0.11
CA THR A 12 -8.70 -9.25 1.33
C THR A 12 -9.36 -10.58 1.69
N LEU A 13 -10.19 -11.17 0.81
CA LEU A 13 -10.78 -12.50 1.01
C LEU A 13 -9.73 -13.61 1.14
N PHE A 14 -8.55 -13.41 0.54
CA PHE A 14 -7.45 -14.37 0.57
C PHE A 14 -6.36 -14.00 1.58
N TRP A 15 -6.58 -12.97 2.39
CA TRP A 15 -5.58 -12.53 3.35
C TRP A 15 -5.49 -13.47 4.55
N LYS A 16 -4.27 -13.63 5.05
CA LYS A 16 -3.94 -14.45 6.22
C LYS A 16 -3.45 -13.55 7.36
N PRO A 17 -3.38 -14.05 8.61
CA PRO A 17 -2.79 -13.29 9.71
C PRO A 17 -1.38 -12.76 9.42
N GLU A 18 -0.60 -13.48 8.60
CA GLU A 18 0.76 -13.07 8.22
C GLU A 18 0.81 -11.91 7.19
N ASP A 19 -0.34 -11.55 6.60
CA ASP A 19 -0.47 -10.40 5.71
C ASP A 19 -0.59 -9.06 6.48
N VAL A 20 -0.51 -9.12 7.80
CA VAL A 20 -0.36 -7.98 8.71
C VAL A 20 0.90 -8.19 9.52
N PHE A 21 1.69 -7.14 9.73
CA PHE A 21 2.86 -7.22 10.58
C PHE A 21 3.17 -5.87 11.22
N GLU A 22 3.90 -5.91 12.33
CA GLU A 22 4.40 -4.72 13.01
C GLU A 22 5.89 -4.50 12.74
N THR A 23 6.29 -3.24 12.65
CA THR A 23 7.70 -2.83 12.59
C THR A 23 7.91 -1.57 13.43
N PRO A 24 9.05 -1.42 14.13
CA PRO A 24 9.34 -0.20 14.88
C PRO A 24 9.46 1.00 13.93
N CYS A 25 8.88 2.13 14.34
CA CYS A 25 9.03 3.40 13.65
C CYS A 25 10.51 3.83 13.68
N PRO A 26 11.12 4.15 12.53
CA PRO A 26 12.54 4.54 12.49
C PRO A 26 12.83 5.88 13.17
N ALA A 27 11.80 6.70 13.43
CA ALA A 27 11.94 8.00 14.09
C ALA A 27 11.80 7.95 15.62
N CYS A 28 10.86 7.17 16.14
CA CYS A 28 10.55 7.14 17.59
C CYS A 28 10.54 5.74 18.23
N GLY A 29 10.66 4.66 17.45
CA GLY A 29 10.65 3.28 17.96
C GLY A 29 9.28 2.67 18.23
N TYR A 30 8.17 3.42 18.12
CA TYR A 30 6.82 2.88 18.31
C TYR A 30 6.48 1.81 17.25
N ASN A 31 5.89 0.69 17.65
CA ASN A 31 5.49 -0.36 16.71
C ASN A 31 4.31 0.08 15.86
N VAL A 32 4.50 0.11 14.53
CA VAL A 32 3.47 0.49 13.57
C VAL A 32 3.04 -0.75 12.80
N GLU A 33 1.73 -0.98 12.78
CA GLU A 33 1.09 -2.03 11.98
C GLU A 33 1.01 -1.63 10.50
N PHE A 34 1.41 -2.57 9.65
CA PHE A 34 1.30 -2.54 8.20
C PHE A 34 0.51 -3.74 7.70
N PHE A 35 -0.41 -3.51 6.77
CA PHE A 35 -0.90 -4.55 5.88
C PHE A 35 0.10 -4.76 4.75
N LYS A 36 0.19 -5.98 4.18
CA LYS A 36 1.12 -6.30 3.08
C LYS A 36 1.00 -5.36 1.88
N GLY A 37 -0.18 -4.80 1.68
CA GLY A 37 -0.53 -3.91 0.58
C GLY A 37 -0.25 -2.44 0.84
N ASP A 38 0.02 -2.07 2.10
CA ASP A 38 0.28 -0.67 2.45
C ASP A 38 1.63 -0.25 1.87
N PRO A 39 1.71 0.77 1.00
CA PRO A 39 3.00 1.29 0.53
C PRO A 39 3.73 2.06 1.63
N THR A 40 2.98 2.81 2.44
CA THR A 40 3.49 3.65 3.54
C THR A 40 2.47 3.73 4.67
N ARG A 41 2.93 3.95 5.91
CA ARG A 41 2.07 4.25 7.06
C ARG A 41 2.59 5.46 7.82
N LYS A 42 1.68 6.18 8.46
CA LYS A 42 1.99 7.26 9.41
C LYS A 42 2.10 6.65 10.81
N CYS A 43 3.19 6.91 11.51
CA CYS A 43 3.33 6.54 12.91
C CYS A 43 2.27 7.27 13.75
N PRO A 44 1.44 6.57 14.54
CA PRO A 44 0.41 7.21 15.36
C PRO A 44 1.00 8.00 16.53
N GLU A 45 2.22 7.67 16.97
CA GLU A 45 2.90 8.32 18.10
C GLU A 45 3.57 9.65 17.70
N CYS A 46 4.43 9.64 16.67
CA CYS A 46 5.22 10.82 16.30
C CYS A 46 4.80 11.47 14.98
N GLY A 47 3.89 10.85 14.23
CA GLY A 47 3.43 11.36 12.93
C GLY A 47 4.39 11.15 11.76
N PHE A 48 5.58 10.56 11.96
CA PHE A 48 6.52 10.25 10.88
C PHE A 48 5.91 9.22 9.91
N ARG A 49 5.88 9.53 8.60
CA ARG A 49 5.41 8.62 7.56
C ARG A 49 6.61 7.89 6.93
N PHE A 50 6.54 6.57 6.87
CA PHE A 50 7.65 5.74 6.37
C PHE A 50 7.15 4.56 5.52
N PRO A 51 7.99 4.06 4.60
CA PRO A 51 7.62 2.99 3.69
C PRO A 51 7.49 1.66 4.43
N ASN A 52 6.66 0.78 3.87
CA ASN A 52 6.53 -0.60 4.31
C ASN A 52 7.83 -1.37 3.99
N PRO A 53 8.59 -1.84 5.01
CA PRO A 53 9.86 -2.54 4.79
C PRO A 53 9.70 -3.93 4.16
N ARG A 54 8.47 -4.44 4.06
CA ARG A 54 8.12 -5.73 3.46
C ARG A 54 7.24 -5.59 2.22
N LEU A 55 7.17 -4.40 1.61
CA LEU A 55 6.42 -4.21 0.37
C LEU A 55 6.97 -5.13 -0.72
N ASP A 56 6.13 -6.05 -1.20
CA ASP A 56 6.49 -7.04 -2.21
C ASP A 56 5.85 -6.69 -3.56
N MET A 57 6.70 -6.50 -4.56
CA MET A 57 6.30 -6.20 -5.95
C MET A 57 6.37 -7.45 -6.85
N GLY A 58 6.53 -8.65 -6.30
CA GLY A 58 6.59 -9.92 -7.05
C GLY A 58 5.35 -10.21 -7.89
N CYS A 59 4.21 -9.54 -7.64
CA CYS A 59 3.05 -9.61 -8.53
C CYS A 59 3.34 -9.07 -9.94
N LEU A 60 4.34 -8.20 -10.11
CA LEU A 60 4.76 -7.69 -11.41
C LEU A 60 5.34 -8.78 -12.32
N GLU A 61 5.77 -9.92 -11.77
CA GLU A 61 6.40 -10.99 -12.55
C GLU A 61 5.40 -11.86 -13.32
N TRP A 62 4.16 -11.97 -12.83
CA TRP A 62 3.17 -12.90 -13.38
C TRP A 62 1.81 -12.27 -13.66
N CYS A 63 1.55 -11.05 -13.20
CA CYS A 63 0.28 -10.37 -13.43
C CYS A 63 0.18 -9.88 -14.89
N PRO A 64 -0.90 -10.20 -15.63
CA PRO A 64 -1.07 -9.74 -17.02
C PRO A 64 -1.30 -8.23 -17.17
N TYR A 65 -1.47 -7.50 -16.06
CA TYR A 65 -1.61 -6.04 -16.02
C TYR A 65 -0.39 -5.34 -15.38
N ALA A 66 0.72 -6.05 -15.19
CA ALA A 66 1.92 -5.54 -14.52
C ALA A 66 2.55 -4.34 -15.25
N ASP A 67 2.45 -4.30 -16.57
CA ASP A 67 2.89 -3.18 -17.42
C ASP A 67 2.23 -1.85 -17.02
N ARG A 68 0.92 -1.88 -16.75
CA ARG A 68 0.16 -0.71 -16.30
C ARG A 68 0.58 -0.25 -14.91
N CYS A 69 0.84 -1.21 -14.01
CA CYS A 69 1.34 -0.91 -12.68
C CYS A 69 2.75 -0.31 -12.72
N ALA A 70 3.65 -0.86 -13.54
CA ALA A 70 5.01 -0.35 -13.69
C ALA A 70 5.04 1.07 -14.30
N ALA A 71 4.19 1.33 -15.30
CA ALA A 71 4.04 2.67 -15.89
C ALA A 71 3.56 3.69 -14.85
N ALA A 72 2.51 3.36 -14.09
CA ALA A 72 2.01 4.24 -13.03
C ALA A 72 3.07 4.56 -11.97
N LEU A 73 3.95 3.61 -11.63
CA LEU A 73 5.05 3.83 -10.70
C LEU A 73 6.13 4.75 -11.28
N ALA A 74 6.46 4.60 -12.56
CA ALA A 74 7.41 5.45 -13.25
C ALA A 74 6.94 6.92 -13.29
N ASP A 75 5.61 7.12 -13.34
CA ASP A 75 4.97 8.44 -13.32
C ASP A 75 4.80 9.01 -11.89
N GLY A 76 5.33 8.33 -10.86
CA GLY A 76 5.24 8.76 -9.46
C GLY A 76 3.98 8.33 -8.73
N GLY A 77 3.18 7.43 -9.32
CA GLY A 77 2.01 6.83 -8.68
C GLY A 77 2.36 5.94 -7.48
N VAL A 78 1.41 5.82 -6.55
CA VAL A 78 1.56 4.99 -5.34
C VAL A 78 0.88 3.63 -5.50
N VAL A 79 1.56 2.56 -5.11
CA VAL A 79 0.99 1.20 -5.10
C VAL A 79 -0.08 1.09 -4.02
N GLY A 80 -1.25 0.53 -4.32
CA GLY A 80 -2.24 0.18 -3.30
C GLY A 80 -3.33 1.21 -2.99
N ARG A 81 -3.40 2.36 -3.70
CA ARG A 81 -4.58 3.26 -3.60
C ARG A 81 -5.71 2.73 -4.49
N GLN A 82 -6.86 2.43 -3.89
CA GLN A 82 -8.09 2.21 -4.64
C GLN A 82 -8.39 3.51 -5.41
N ILE A 83 -8.67 3.40 -6.71
CA ILE A 83 -9.24 4.50 -7.49
C ILE A 83 -10.55 4.95 -6.80
N GLY A 84 -10.53 6.08 -6.08
CA GLY A 84 -11.70 6.55 -5.35
C GLY A 84 -11.48 7.49 -4.14
N GLU A 85 -10.24 7.87 -3.81
CA GLU A 85 -10.02 8.96 -2.85
C GLU A 85 -9.47 10.14 -3.62
N GLU A 86 -10.35 11.09 -3.94
CA GLU A 86 -9.97 12.44 -4.32
C GLU A 86 -9.17 13.07 -3.17
N GLU A 87 -8.15 13.83 -3.55
CA GLU A 87 -7.47 14.77 -2.67
C GLU A 87 -8.52 15.77 -2.14
N GLU A 88 -9.00 15.62 -0.92
CA GLU A 88 -9.53 16.77 -0.18
C GLU A 88 -8.41 17.31 0.70
N GLU A 89 -7.63 18.17 0.06
CA GLU A 89 -6.74 19.14 0.67
C GLU A 89 -7.35 19.72 1.95
N ALA A 90 -6.52 19.77 2.98
CA ALA A 90 -6.69 20.70 4.07
C ALA A 90 -6.84 22.11 3.47
N LYS A 91 -8.07 22.60 3.40
CA LYS A 91 -8.34 24.01 3.19
C LYS A 91 -8.17 24.71 4.54
N ASP A 92 -6.95 25.17 4.79
CA ASP A 92 -6.67 26.28 5.68
C ASP A 92 -7.38 27.54 5.13
N ASP A 93 -8.38 28.06 5.87
CA ASP A 93 -8.75 29.49 6.00
C ASP A 93 -9.91 29.65 7.02
#